data_AF-A0A0R2X9W9-F1
#
_entry.id   AF-A0A0R2X9W9-F1
#
_cell.length_a   1.000
_cell.length_b   1.000
_cell.length_c   1.000
_cell.angle_alpha   90.00
_cell.angle_beta   90.00
_cell.angle_gamma   90.00
#
_symmetry.space_group_name_H-M   'P 1'
#
loop_
_entity.id
_entity.type
_entity.pdbx_description
1 polymer ?
#
loop_
_entity_poly.entity_id
_entity_poly.type
_entity_poly.pdbx_seq_one_letter_code
_entity_poly.pdbx_strand_id
1 'polypeptide(L)'
;MKRSDIENAIRTAQEVCRHFQFALPPYAQWTREEWRTKGPEWDEVRDGMLGWDVTDFGSGRFEEIGRVLFTLRNGRSNDPRYPKPYAEKLLIDPENQRAPAHFHRSKREDIICRHGGNILVQLTKATSDADWSDERFVIAVNGCQRELGPREIVRLSPGESLTIPPGTIHQFWAEEGTGWVWEGQRYSLSSEISSVCDDWNDNVFFDEWAARFPTITEDVPATRFLCSEYPRAAGSLST
;
A
#
# COMPACT_ATOMS: atom_id res chain seq x y z
N MET A 1 3.07 2.71 16.29
CA MET A 1 1.61 2.51 16.24
C MET A 1 1.12 1.56 17.33
N LYS A 2 -0.05 1.80 17.94
CA LYS A 2 -0.66 0.85 18.89
C LYS A 2 -1.39 -0.27 18.14
N ARG A 3 -1.46 -1.47 18.74
CA ARG A 3 -2.21 -2.59 18.15
C ARG A 3 -3.70 -2.27 18.03
N SER A 4 -4.26 -1.59 19.02
CA SER A 4 -5.67 -1.17 18.99
C SER A 4 -6.00 -0.31 17.77
N ASP A 5 -5.10 0.62 17.39
CA ASP A 5 -5.26 1.45 16.18
C ASP A 5 -5.21 0.61 14.91
N ILE A 6 -4.29 -0.37 14.85
CA ILE A 6 -4.14 -1.31 13.72
C ILE A 6 -5.40 -2.16 13.54
N GLU A 7 -5.91 -2.73 14.63
CA GLU A 7 -7.12 -3.55 14.61
C GLU A 7 -8.35 -2.72 14.17
N ASN A 8 -8.44 -1.47 14.64
CA ASN A 8 -9.49 -0.55 14.20
C ASN A 8 -9.36 -0.18 12.71
N ALA A 9 -8.14 0.04 12.22
CA ALA A 9 -7.88 0.31 10.81
C ALA A 9 -8.29 -0.87 9.91
N ILE A 10 -7.99 -2.11 10.33
CA ILE A 10 -8.40 -3.32 9.59
C ILE A 10 -9.92 -3.51 9.63
N ARG A 11 -10.56 -3.32 10.79
CA ARG A 11 -12.04 -3.37 10.89
C ARG A 11 -12.68 -2.37 9.93
N THR A 12 -12.17 -1.14 9.92
CA THR A 12 -12.65 -0.07 9.04
C THR A 12 -12.43 -0.44 7.57
N ALA A 13 -11.25 -0.96 7.23
CA ALA A 13 -10.95 -1.45 5.88
C ALA A 13 -11.93 -2.52 5.40
N GLN A 14 -12.31 -3.46 6.29
CA GLN A 14 -13.29 -4.49 5.98
C GLN A 14 -14.68 -3.90 5.71
N GLU A 15 -15.11 -2.90 6.49
CA GLU A 15 -16.38 -2.20 6.26
C GLU A 15 -16.37 -1.42 4.94
N VAL A 16 -15.26 -0.75 4.61
CA VAL A 16 -15.08 -0.07 3.32
C VAL A 16 -15.13 -1.06 2.16
N CYS A 17 -14.43 -2.20 2.27
CA CYS A 17 -14.49 -3.26 1.26
C CYS A 17 -15.91 -3.80 1.09
N ARG A 18 -16.64 -4.02 2.20
CA ARG A 18 -18.03 -4.49 2.19
C ARG A 18 -18.95 -3.48 1.51
N HIS A 19 -18.81 -2.19 1.82
CA HIS A 19 -19.62 -1.12 1.23
C HIS A 19 -19.44 -1.06 -0.30
N PHE A 20 -18.20 -1.06 -0.77
CA PHE A 20 -17.88 -1.00 -2.20
C PHE A 20 -17.90 -2.39 -2.89
N GLN A 21 -18.39 -3.42 -2.20
CA GLN A 21 -18.52 -4.78 -2.72
C GLN A 21 -17.19 -5.36 -3.25
N PHE A 22 -16.06 -4.96 -2.67
CA PHE A 22 -14.75 -5.49 -3.00
C PHE A 22 -14.49 -6.77 -2.18
N ALA A 23 -14.50 -7.92 -2.84
CA ALA A 23 -14.24 -9.20 -2.19
C ALA A 23 -12.74 -9.43 -1.97
N LEU A 24 -12.36 -9.72 -0.73
CA LEU A 24 -10.99 -10.13 -0.37
C LEU A 24 -10.87 -11.66 -0.34
N PRO A 25 -9.66 -12.22 -0.56
CA PRO A 25 -9.44 -13.65 -0.45
C PRO A 25 -9.69 -14.15 0.98
N PRO A 26 -10.03 -15.44 1.18
CA PRO A 26 -10.40 -15.97 2.49
C PRO A 26 -9.37 -15.70 3.61
N TYR A 27 -8.08 -15.71 3.28
CA TYR A 27 -7.01 -15.48 4.27
C TYR A 27 -7.00 -14.06 4.85
N ALA A 28 -7.70 -13.10 4.23
CA ALA A 28 -7.90 -11.76 4.79
C ALA A 28 -8.67 -11.77 6.11
N GLN A 29 -9.43 -12.84 6.36
CA GLN A 29 -10.26 -13.00 7.56
C GLN A 29 -9.61 -13.87 8.63
N TRP A 30 -8.50 -14.54 8.32
CA TRP A 30 -7.89 -15.50 9.24
C TRP A 30 -7.28 -14.84 10.47
N THR A 31 -7.64 -15.40 11.61
CA THR A 31 -7.08 -15.08 12.91
C THR A 31 -5.66 -15.63 13.05
N ARG A 32 -4.91 -15.10 14.02
CA ARG A 32 -3.60 -15.66 14.41
C ARG A 32 -3.67 -17.13 14.80
N GLU A 33 -4.79 -17.57 15.40
CA GLU A 33 -5.00 -18.98 15.77
C GLU A 33 -5.14 -19.87 14.53
N GLU A 34 -5.97 -19.47 13.56
CA GLU A 34 -6.13 -20.23 12.31
C GLU A 34 -4.80 -20.36 11.56
N TRP A 35 -3.97 -19.32 11.56
CA TRP A 35 -2.63 -19.33 10.97
C TRP A 35 -1.68 -20.38 11.59
N ARG A 36 -1.86 -20.76 12.86
CA ARG A 36 -1.04 -21.80 13.52
C ARG A 36 -1.21 -23.18 12.87
N THR A 37 -2.34 -23.41 12.23
CA THR A 37 -2.66 -24.67 11.54
C THR A 37 -2.23 -24.71 10.08
N LYS A 38 -1.72 -23.59 9.53
CA LYS A 38 -1.38 -23.47 8.10
C LYS A 38 0.05 -23.94 7.85
N GLY A 39 0.21 -24.90 6.95
CA GLY A 39 1.51 -25.48 6.62
C GLY A 39 2.25 -24.70 5.54
N PRO A 40 3.30 -25.32 4.96
CA PRO A 40 4.11 -24.76 3.88
C PRO A 40 3.33 -24.41 2.60
N GLU A 41 2.12 -24.95 2.42
CA GLU A 41 1.24 -24.60 1.30
C GLU A 41 0.81 -23.12 1.28
N TRP A 42 1.05 -22.38 2.37
CA TRP A 42 0.81 -20.94 2.49
C TRP A 42 2.09 -20.09 2.49
N ASP A 43 3.25 -20.67 2.13
CA ASP A 43 4.52 -19.94 2.17
C ASP A 43 4.58 -18.78 1.16
N GLU A 44 3.85 -18.83 0.04
CA GLU A 44 3.76 -17.67 -0.86
C GLU A 44 3.13 -16.44 -0.16
N VAL A 45 2.14 -16.65 0.73
CA VAL A 45 1.57 -15.54 1.52
C VAL A 45 2.59 -14.97 2.49
N ARG A 46 3.37 -15.84 3.14
CA ARG A 46 4.40 -15.45 4.12
C ARG A 46 5.56 -14.74 3.45
N ASP A 47 6.18 -15.42 2.49
CA ASP A 47 7.39 -14.95 1.81
C ASP A 47 7.08 -13.77 0.90
N GLY A 48 5.92 -13.76 0.23
CA GLY A 48 5.48 -12.65 -0.62
C GLY A 48 4.93 -11.45 0.14
N MET A 49 4.85 -11.53 1.48
CA MET A 49 4.23 -10.53 2.36
C MET A 49 2.84 -10.12 1.86
N LEU A 50 2.01 -11.11 1.55
CA LEU A 50 0.63 -10.87 1.12
C LEU A 50 -0.25 -10.50 2.33
N GLY A 51 -1.40 -9.91 2.11
CA GLY A 51 -2.35 -9.58 3.18
C GLY A 51 -2.24 -8.17 3.74
N TRP A 52 -2.73 -8.00 4.97
CA TRP A 52 -2.92 -6.69 5.61
C TRP A 52 -1.60 -5.99 5.93
N ASP A 53 -1.54 -4.72 5.62
CA ASP A 53 -0.46 -3.82 6.01
C ASP A 53 -1.05 -2.50 6.50
N VAL A 54 -0.61 -2.09 7.68
CA VAL A 54 -1.03 -0.86 8.33
C VAL A 54 0.23 -0.17 8.84
N THR A 55 0.47 1.05 8.39
CA THR A 55 1.69 1.80 8.73
C THR A 55 1.38 3.26 8.96
N ASP A 56 2.01 3.85 9.97
CA ASP A 56 2.10 5.30 10.19
C ASP A 56 3.43 5.86 9.68
N PHE A 57 4.20 5.03 8.97
CA PHE A 57 5.55 5.30 8.50
C PHE A 57 6.55 5.73 9.59
N GLY A 58 6.30 5.40 10.85
CA GLY A 58 7.11 5.86 11.99
C GLY A 58 6.80 7.30 12.42
N SER A 59 5.81 7.97 11.81
CA SER A 59 5.47 9.37 12.11
C SER A 59 4.75 9.58 13.45
N GLY A 60 4.09 8.54 13.96
CA GLY A 60 3.14 8.64 15.07
C GLY A 60 1.86 9.42 14.74
N ARG A 61 1.65 9.83 13.49
CA ARG A 61 0.50 10.61 13.00
C ARG A 61 -0.30 9.84 11.96
N PHE A 62 -0.78 8.64 12.32
CA PHE A 62 -1.41 7.70 11.39
C PHE A 62 -2.52 8.34 10.53
N GLU A 63 -3.40 9.16 11.10
CA GLU A 63 -4.51 9.79 10.39
C GLU A 63 -4.07 10.73 9.26
N GLU A 64 -2.92 11.39 9.41
CA GLU A 64 -2.36 12.31 8.42
C GLU A 64 -1.37 11.61 7.49
N ILE A 65 -0.44 10.87 8.10
CA ILE A 65 0.66 10.16 7.46
C ILE A 65 0.55 8.68 7.79
N GLY A 66 -0.14 7.95 6.91
CA GLY A 66 -0.39 6.54 7.11
C GLY A 66 -0.93 5.85 5.87
N ARG A 67 -0.97 4.52 5.94
CA ARG A 67 -1.54 3.66 4.90
C ARG A 67 -2.22 2.46 5.52
N VAL A 68 -3.32 2.06 4.89
CA VAL A 68 -3.96 0.76 5.06
C VAL A 68 -4.07 0.12 3.69
N LEU A 69 -3.47 -1.05 3.52
CA LEU A 69 -3.52 -1.78 2.27
C LEU A 69 -3.61 -3.29 2.48
N PHE A 70 -3.98 -3.97 1.41
CA PHE A 70 -4.01 -5.42 1.33
C PHE A 70 -3.26 -5.87 0.07
N THR A 71 -2.12 -6.53 0.24
CA THR A 71 -1.37 -7.11 -0.89
C THR A 71 -2.06 -8.39 -1.34
N LEU A 72 -2.67 -8.37 -2.52
CA LEU A 72 -3.47 -9.48 -3.07
C LEU A 72 -2.58 -10.57 -3.66
N ARG A 73 -1.51 -10.17 -4.34
CA ARG A 73 -0.53 -11.04 -4.99
C ARG A 73 0.79 -10.29 -5.15
N ASN A 74 1.89 -11.05 -5.17
CA ASN A 74 3.23 -10.53 -5.42
C ASN A 74 4.12 -11.64 -5.98
N GLY A 75 5.29 -11.29 -6.47
CA GLY A 75 6.39 -12.22 -6.71
C GLY A 75 7.61 -11.87 -5.87
N ARG A 76 8.74 -12.53 -6.15
CA ARG A 76 10.02 -12.20 -5.52
C ARG A 76 11.15 -12.28 -6.56
N SER A 77 11.76 -11.15 -6.84
CA SER A 77 12.85 -11.05 -7.83
C SER A 77 14.09 -11.88 -7.45
N ASN A 78 14.28 -12.13 -6.14
CA ASN A 78 15.42 -12.87 -5.60
C ASN A 78 15.09 -14.32 -5.19
N ASP A 79 13.90 -14.83 -5.54
CA ASP A 79 13.49 -16.19 -5.18
C ASP A 79 12.75 -16.88 -6.34
N PRO A 80 13.36 -17.89 -6.99
CA PRO A 80 12.76 -18.57 -8.14
C PRO A 80 11.49 -19.35 -7.79
N ARG A 81 11.19 -19.58 -6.50
CA ARG A 81 9.92 -20.21 -6.08
C ARG A 81 8.71 -19.31 -6.39
N TYR A 82 8.91 -17.99 -6.50
CA TYR A 82 7.84 -17.02 -6.71
C TYR A 82 8.09 -16.17 -7.97
N PRO A 83 8.07 -16.78 -9.18
CA PRO A 83 8.52 -16.16 -10.42
C PRO A 83 7.57 -15.08 -10.99
N LYS A 84 6.50 -14.75 -10.27
CA LYS A 84 5.48 -13.80 -10.71
C LYS A 84 6.12 -12.43 -10.95
N PRO A 85 6.03 -11.84 -12.16
CA PRO A 85 6.70 -10.57 -12.44
C PRO A 85 5.88 -9.34 -11.99
N TYR A 86 4.74 -9.55 -11.33
CA TYR A 86 3.76 -8.52 -11.01
C TYR A 86 3.21 -8.64 -9.59
N ALA A 87 2.70 -7.52 -9.09
CA ALA A 87 1.98 -7.43 -7.82
C ALA A 87 0.65 -6.70 -8.01
N GLU A 88 -0.25 -6.89 -7.04
CA GLU A 88 -1.50 -6.16 -6.93
C GLU A 88 -1.77 -5.84 -5.46
N LYS A 89 -2.12 -4.59 -5.16
CA LYS A 89 -2.54 -4.16 -3.82
C LYS A 89 -3.88 -3.45 -3.89
N LEU A 90 -4.74 -3.69 -2.92
CA LEU A 90 -5.89 -2.84 -2.62
C LEU A 90 -5.46 -1.82 -1.57
N LEU A 91 -5.84 -0.56 -1.74
CA LEU A 91 -5.58 0.50 -0.78
C LEU A 91 -6.89 1.08 -0.29
N ILE A 92 -6.96 1.30 1.01
CA ILE A 92 -8.06 2.00 1.66
C ILE A 92 -7.59 3.42 1.88
N ASP A 93 -8.29 4.39 1.30
CA ASP A 93 -7.87 5.77 1.28
C ASP A 93 -8.82 6.63 2.12
N PRO A 94 -8.55 6.82 3.42
CA PRO A 94 -9.17 7.91 4.17
C PRO A 94 -8.84 9.24 3.50
N GLU A 95 -9.83 10.11 3.45
CA GLU A 95 -9.67 11.49 2.99
C GLU A 95 -8.45 12.18 3.65
N ASN A 96 -7.65 12.86 2.82
CA ASN A 96 -6.43 13.59 3.19
C ASN A 96 -5.26 12.77 3.77
N GLN A 97 -5.45 11.49 4.11
CA GLN A 97 -4.35 10.61 4.55
C GLN A 97 -3.41 10.30 3.37
N ARG A 98 -2.10 10.41 3.60
CA ARG A 98 -1.06 10.12 2.59
C ARG A 98 0.14 9.38 3.16
N ALA A 99 0.96 8.80 2.28
CA ALA A 99 2.31 8.38 2.64
C ALA A 99 3.29 9.57 2.61
N PRO A 100 4.47 9.47 3.28
CA PRO A 100 5.58 10.37 3.02
C PRO A 100 5.95 10.36 1.53
N ALA A 101 6.53 11.45 1.06
CA ALA A 101 7.03 11.49 -0.31
C ALA A 101 8.11 10.43 -0.49
N HIS A 102 7.98 9.64 -1.56
CA HIS A 102 8.94 8.59 -1.87
C HIS A 102 8.97 8.30 -3.37
N PHE A 103 10.02 7.60 -3.80
CA PHE A 103 10.03 6.92 -5.09
C PHE A 103 10.44 5.46 -4.92
N HIS A 104 10.17 4.70 -5.97
CA HIS A 104 10.60 3.31 -6.09
C HIS A 104 11.89 3.20 -6.91
N ARG A 105 12.87 2.44 -6.42
CA ARG A 105 14.13 2.21 -7.15
C ARG A 105 13.89 1.41 -8.43
N SER A 106 13.03 0.41 -8.36
CA SER A 106 12.78 -0.54 -9.43
C SER A 106 11.30 -0.71 -9.77
N LYS A 107 10.39 -0.59 -8.80
CA LYS A 107 8.96 -0.82 -9.05
C LYS A 107 8.39 0.24 -9.97
N ARG A 108 7.72 -0.24 -11.02
CA ARG A 108 6.77 0.54 -11.81
C ARG A 108 5.37 0.17 -11.35
N GLU A 109 4.52 1.15 -11.13
CA GLU A 109 3.17 0.92 -10.64
C GLU A 109 2.14 1.79 -11.36
N ASP A 110 0.94 1.26 -11.48
CA ASP A 110 -0.24 2.00 -11.85
C ASP A 110 -1.10 2.21 -10.61
N ILE A 111 -1.34 3.48 -10.26
CA ILE A 111 -2.31 3.86 -9.23
C ILE A 111 -3.66 4.04 -9.91
N ILE A 112 -4.67 3.33 -9.41
CA ILE A 112 -5.98 3.22 -10.04
C ILE A 112 -7.06 3.61 -9.03
N CYS A 113 -7.85 4.64 -9.33
CA CYS A 113 -9.02 4.99 -8.52
C CYS A 113 -10.15 4.01 -8.83
N ARG A 114 -10.59 3.22 -7.84
CA ARG A 114 -11.59 2.17 -8.02
C ARG A 114 -12.99 2.65 -7.64
N HIS A 115 -13.16 3.16 -6.43
CA HIS A 115 -14.47 3.51 -5.88
C HIS A 115 -14.39 4.69 -4.91
N GLY A 116 -15.56 5.27 -4.63
CA GLY A 116 -15.72 6.36 -3.67
C GLY A 116 -15.48 7.72 -4.33
N GLY A 117 -14.54 8.46 -3.77
CA GLY A 117 -14.15 9.78 -4.24
C GLY A 117 -13.02 9.76 -5.27
N ASN A 118 -12.31 10.89 -5.38
CA ASN A 118 -11.16 11.00 -6.27
C ASN A 118 -9.86 10.70 -5.51
N ILE A 119 -8.86 10.23 -6.24
CA ILE A 119 -7.49 10.10 -5.74
C ILE A 119 -6.63 11.18 -6.38
N LEU A 120 -6.01 12.01 -5.55
CA LEU A 120 -5.03 13.00 -5.99
C LEU A 120 -3.65 12.38 -5.95
N VAL A 121 -2.87 12.51 -7.02
CA VAL A 121 -1.51 12.00 -7.12
C VAL A 121 -0.58 13.16 -7.48
N GLN A 122 0.28 13.55 -6.54
CA GLN A 122 1.33 14.52 -6.76
C GLN A 122 2.59 13.79 -7.26
N LEU A 123 3.20 14.29 -8.33
CA LEU A 123 4.34 13.63 -8.99
C LEU A 123 5.49 14.62 -9.20
N THR A 124 6.73 14.15 -9.05
CA THR A 124 7.96 14.87 -9.41
C THR A 124 9.02 13.88 -9.85
N LYS A 125 9.85 14.21 -10.83
CA LYS A 125 10.98 13.34 -11.21
C LYS A 125 12.07 13.41 -10.13
N ALA A 126 12.70 12.29 -9.80
CA ALA A 126 13.89 12.28 -8.96
C ALA A 126 15.14 12.63 -9.79
N THR A 127 16.09 13.34 -9.19
CA THR A 127 17.43 13.52 -9.74
C THR A 127 18.26 12.25 -9.56
N SER A 128 19.44 12.19 -10.18
CA SER A 128 20.40 11.09 -9.96
C SER A 128 20.86 10.97 -8.51
N ASP A 129 20.83 12.07 -7.77
CA ASP A 129 21.24 12.15 -6.36
C ASP A 129 20.07 11.89 -5.40
N ALA A 130 18.96 11.35 -5.92
CA ALA A 130 17.73 11.08 -5.16
C ALA A 130 17.10 12.33 -4.53
N ASP A 131 17.15 13.47 -5.23
CA ASP A 131 16.52 14.74 -4.85
C ASP A 131 15.34 15.10 -5.77
N TRP A 132 14.58 16.15 -5.44
CA TRP A 132 13.49 16.68 -6.24
C TRP A 132 14.02 17.42 -7.48
N SER A 133 13.57 17.03 -8.67
CA SER A 133 13.88 17.73 -9.91
C SER A 133 12.84 18.81 -10.24
N ASP A 134 13.28 19.89 -10.90
CA ASP A 134 12.41 20.91 -11.50
C ASP A 134 12.06 20.62 -12.98
N GLU A 135 12.52 19.49 -13.52
CA GLU A 135 12.28 19.10 -14.91
C GLU A 135 10.81 18.73 -15.17
N ARG A 136 10.35 19.06 -16.39
CA ARG A 136 9.11 18.50 -16.93
C ARG A 136 9.32 17.05 -17.35
N PHE A 137 8.28 16.23 -17.23
CA PHE A 137 8.34 14.81 -17.57
C PHE A 137 6.98 14.32 -18.08
N VAL A 138 6.98 13.20 -18.80
CA VAL A 138 5.77 12.61 -19.38
C VAL A 138 5.36 11.40 -18.57
N ILE A 139 4.06 11.32 -18.25
CA ILE A 139 3.43 10.14 -17.67
C ILE A 139 2.30 9.64 -18.58
N ALA A 140 1.86 8.41 -18.37
CA ALA A 140 0.64 7.90 -18.97
C ALA A 140 -0.52 8.00 -17.97
N VAL A 141 -1.63 8.61 -18.38
CA VAL A 141 -2.91 8.64 -17.66
C VAL A 141 -3.94 7.95 -18.55
N ASN A 142 -4.51 6.83 -18.13
CA ASN A 142 -5.43 6.02 -18.94
C ASN A 142 -4.88 5.66 -20.34
N GLY A 143 -3.56 5.51 -20.46
CA GLY A 143 -2.87 5.29 -21.75
C GLY A 143 -2.63 6.55 -22.60
N CYS A 144 -3.14 7.72 -22.19
CA CYS A 144 -2.85 9.01 -22.82
C CYS A 144 -1.58 9.62 -22.22
N GLN A 145 -0.68 10.13 -23.08
CA GLN A 145 0.53 10.81 -22.62
C GLN A 145 0.19 12.22 -22.14
N ARG A 146 0.62 12.56 -20.92
CA ARG A 146 0.50 13.91 -20.35
C ARG A 146 1.87 14.38 -19.89
N GLU A 147 2.25 15.58 -20.31
CA GLU A 147 3.43 16.26 -19.80
C GLU A 147 3.07 17.00 -18.51
N LEU A 148 3.85 16.76 -17.45
CA LEU A 148 3.69 17.35 -16.12
C LEU A 148 4.88 18.24 -15.78
N GLY A 149 4.62 19.29 -15.00
CA GLY A 149 5.64 20.02 -14.25
C GLY A 149 5.98 19.34 -12.91
N PRO A 150 7.02 19.83 -12.22
CA PRO A 150 7.36 19.36 -10.87
C PRO A 150 6.20 19.63 -9.90
N ARG A 151 5.92 18.65 -9.04
CA ARG A 151 4.87 18.66 -8.00
C ARG A 151 3.45 18.89 -8.53
N GLU A 152 3.23 18.68 -9.82
CA GLU A 152 1.89 18.76 -10.39
C GLU A 152 1.01 17.64 -9.84
N ILE A 153 -0.27 17.96 -9.61
CA ILE A 153 -1.26 17.02 -9.08
C ILE A 153 -2.14 16.54 -10.24
N VAL A 154 -2.22 15.21 -10.38
CA VAL A 154 -3.18 14.54 -11.25
C VAL A 154 -4.34 14.07 -10.39
N ARG A 155 -5.55 14.49 -10.74
CA ARG A 155 -6.79 14.01 -10.13
C ARG A 155 -7.31 12.81 -10.91
N LEU A 156 -7.47 11.68 -10.24
CA LEU A 156 -8.05 10.45 -10.79
C LEU A 156 -9.45 10.27 -10.22
N SER A 157 -10.44 10.24 -11.11
CA SER A 157 -11.82 9.89 -10.77
C SER A 157 -12.00 8.36 -10.82
N PRO A 158 -13.06 7.79 -10.21
CA PRO A 158 -13.32 6.36 -10.29
C PRO A 158 -13.30 5.82 -11.73
N GLY A 159 -12.47 4.81 -11.98
CA GLY A 159 -12.22 4.23 -13.30
C GLY A 159 -10.94 4.73 -13.97
N GLU A 160 -10.32 5.81 -13.48
CA GLU A 160 -9.07 6.34 -14.01
C GLU A 160 -7.84 5.78 -13.31
N SER A 161 -6.73 5.70 -14.05
CA SER A 161 -5.42 5.33 -13.55
C SER A 161 -4.30 6.16 -14.15
N LEU A 162 -3.16 6.18 -13.48
CA LEU A 162 -1.92 6.68 -14.04
C LEU A 162 -0.75 5.75 -13.73
N THR A 163 0.22 5.71 -14.62
CA THR A 163 1.47 4.98 -14.44
C THR A 163 2.54 5.86 -13.81
N ILE A 164 3.16 5.36 -12.74
CA ILE A 164 4.31 5.94 -12.05
C ILE A 164 5.56 5.12 -12.40
N PRO A 165 6.47 5.67 -13.23
CA PRO A 165 7.76 5.04 -13.51
C PRO A 165 8.68 5.02 -12.27
N PRO A 166 9.63 4.05 -12.19
CA PRO A 166 10.69 4.08 -11.17
C PRO A 166 11.45 5.42 -11.20
N GLY A 167 11.89 5.88 -10.03
CA GLY A 167 12.53 7.20 -9.90
C GLY A 167 11.57 8.39 -10.04
N THR A 168 10.26 8.17 -9.96
CA THR A 168 9.26 9.25 -9.85
C THR A 168 8.83 9.40 -8.40
N ILE A 169 9.17 10.54 -7.80
CA ILE A 169 8.74 10.92 -6.45
C ILE A 169 7.24 11.15 -6.50
N HIS A 170 6.51 10.55 -5.56
CA HIS A 170 5.07 10.66 -5.53
C HIS A 170 4.48 10.65 -4.12
N GLN A 171 3.30 11.25 -4.02
CA GLN A 171 2.37 11.15 -2.90
C GLN A 171 0.97 11.05 -3.47
N PHE A 172 0.08 10.33 -2.79
CA PHE A 172 -1.33 10.31 -3.16
C PHE A 172 -2.24 10.21 -1.96
N TRP A 173 -3.47 10.71 -2.10
CA TRP A 173 -4.48 10.73 -1.05
C TRP A 173 -5.89 10.82 -1.66
N ALA A 174 -6.91 10.43 -0.89
CA ALA A 174 -8.28 10.68 -1.26
C ALA A 174 -8.64 12.17 -1.10
N GLU A 175 -9.29 12.74 -2.11
CA GLU A 175 -9.67 14.15 -2.15
C GLU A 175 -10.79 14.50 -1.17
N GLU A 176 -10.60 15.63 -0.48
CA GLU A 176 -11.57 16.17 0.47
C GLU A 176 -12.98 16.35 -0.11
N GLY A 177 -13.97 15.88 0.65
CA GLY A 177 -15.39 16.01 0.37
C GLY A 177 -15.95 15.02 -0.65
N THR A 178 -15.11 14.14 -1.22
CA THR A 178 -15.53 13.29 -2.35
C THR A 178 -15.81 11.83 -2.00
N GLY A 179 -15.25 11.34 -0.89
CA GLY A 179 -15.40 9.94 -0.48
C GLY A 179 -16.74 9.60 0.20
N TRP A 180 -16.96 8.29 0.36
CA TRP A 180 -18.10 7.75 1.12
C TRP A 180 -17.91 7.97 2.63
N VAL A 181 -18.94 8.45 3.32
CA VAL A 181 -18.89 8.72 4.76
C VAL A 181 -19.12 7.44 5.57
N TRP A 182 -18.17 7.14 6.46
CA TRP A 182 -18.26 6.08 7.48
C TRP A 182 -17.69 6.57 8.80
N GLU A 183 -18.47 6.46 9.89
CA GLU A 183 -18.06 6.86 11.26
C GLU A 183 -17.44 8.29 11.35
N GLY A 184 -17.90 9.22 10.51
CA GLY A 184 -17.43 10.62 10.52
C GLY A 184 -16.20 10.90 9.64
N GLN A 185 -15.62 9.87 9.02
CA GLN A 185 -14.52 9.98 8.05
C GLN A 185 -15.00 9.62 6.64
N ARG A 186 -14.33 10.14 5.60
CA ARG A 186 -14.60 9.77 4.21
C ARG A 186 -13.56 8.82 3.66
N TYR A 187 -14.01 7.85 2.86
CA TYR A 187 -13.16 6.80 2.29
C TYR A 187 -13.35 6.67 0.78
N SER A 188 -12.23 6.42 0.12
CA SER A 188 -12.16 5.94 -1.25
C SER A 188 -11.39 4.61 -1.30
N LEU A 189 -11.50 3.90 -2.42
CA LEU A 189 -10.67 2.73 -2.70
C LEU A 189 -9.83 3.00 -3.93
N SER A 190 -8.53 2.75 -3.81
CA SER A 190 -7.62 2.65 -4.94
C SER A 190 -6.97 1.27 -4.99
N SER A 191 -6.38 0.94 -6.13
CA SER A 191 -5.53 -0.24 -6.25
C SER A 191 -4.22 0.13 -6.90
N GLU A 192 -3.19 -0.64 -6.57
CA GLU A 192 -1.90 -0.64 -7.23
C GLU A 192 -1.81 -1.90 -8.08
N ILE A 193 -1.47 -1.77 -9.37
CA ILE A 193 -1.01 -2.88 -10.20
C ILE A 193 0.41 -2.55 -10.61
N SER A 194 1.37 -3.41 -10.31
CA SER A 194 2.78 -3.07 -10.44
C SER A 194 3.63 -4.25 -10.91
N SER A 195 4.89 -3.96 -11.22
CA SER A 195 5.95 -4.98 -11.13
C SER A 195 6.09 -5.48 -9.67
N VAL A 196 6.94 -6.49 -9.44
CA VAL A 196 7.22 -6.99 -8.08
C VAL A 196 7.47 -5.85 -7.10
N CYS A 197 6.85 -5.95 -5.92
CA CYS A 197 7.01 -4.99 -4.84
C CYS A 197 7.91 -5.56 -3.74
N ASP A 198 9.04 -4.90 -3.48
CA ASP A 198 9.92 -5.19 -2.34
C ASP A 198 9.84 -4.03 -1.34
N ASP A 199 8.89 -4.12 -0.41
CA ASP A 199 8.63 -3.04 0.54
C ASP A 199 9.82 -2.75 1.49
N TRP A 200 10.75 -3.70 1.66
CA TRP A 200 11.91 -3.50 2.53
C TRP A 200 13.02 -2.67 1.88
N ASN A 201 13.21 -2.79 0.57
CA ASN A 201 14.41 -2.25 -0.10
C ASN A 201 14.12 -1.28 -1.24
N ASP A 202 12.91 -1.28 -1.78
CA ASP A 202 12.59 -0.54 -3.00
C ASP A 202 12.11 0.90 -2.73
N ASN A 203 11.65 1.18 -1.51
CA ASN A 203 11.14 2.48 -1.10
C ASN A 203 12.28 3.43 -0.71
N VAL A 204 12.32 4.62 -1.32
CA VAL A 204 13.23 5.71 -0.94
C VAL A 204 12.40 6.89 -0.44
N PHE A 205 12.39 7.08 0.87
CA PHE A 205 11.70 8.20 1.52
C PHE A 205 12.63 9.41 1.66
N PHE A 206 12.07 10.61 1.59
CA PHE A 206 12.79 11.87 1.75
C PHE A 206 12.84 12.35 3.21
N ASP A 207 11.89 11.88 4.00
CA ASP A 207 11.84 12.13 5.43
C ASP A 207 12.74 11.13 6.16
N GLU A 208 13.76 11.61 6.87
CA GLU A 208 14.73 10.74 7.59
C GLU A 208 14.08 9.87 8.68
N TRP A 209 12.93 10.31 9.20
CA TRP A 209 12.16 9.57 10.20
C TRP A 209 11.27 8.48 9.59
N ALA A 210 11.09 8.48 8.26
CA ALA A 210 10.17 7.58 7.60
C ALA A 210 10.72 6.15 7.58
N ALA A 211 9.97 5.23 8.17
CA ALA A 211 10.22 3.80 8.12
C ALA A 211 9.02 3.09 7.49
N ARG A 212 9.25 2.16 6.55
CA ARG A 212 8.14 1.50 5.84
C ARG A 212 7.17 0.77 6.78
N PHE A 213 7.71 0.10 7.78
CA PHE A 213 6.95 -0.66 8.77
C PHE A 213 7.08 0.01 10.14
N PRO A 214 5.97 0.18 10.87
CA PRO A 214 5.99 0.88 12.15
C PRO A 214 6.52 -0.04 13.25
N THR A 215 7.05 0.56 14.32
CA THR A 215 7.17 -0.15 15.60
C THR A 215 5.79 -0.28 16.23
N ILE A 216 5.43 -1.48 16.69
CA ILE A 216 4.10 -1.78 17.22
C ILE A 216 4.14 -1.89 18.75
N THR A 217 3.21 -1.22 19.43
CA THR A 217 2.94 -1.40 20.86
C THR A 217 1.72 -2.30 21.04
N GLU A 218 1.91 -3.47 21.64
CA GLU A 218 0.86 -4.47 21.86
C GLU A 218 0.01 -4.14 23.09
N ASP A 219 -0.82 -3.09 22.99
CA ASP A 219 -1.73 -2.65 24.05
C ASP A 219 -3.01 -3.50 24.17
N VAL A 220 -3.32 -4.27 23.13
CA VAL A 220 -4.40 -5.27 23.08
C VAL A 220 -3.92 -6.54 22.37
N PRO A 221 -4.58 -7.70 22.57
CA PRO A 221 -4.26 -8.91 21.80
C PRO A 221 -4.48 -8.69 20.30
N ALA A 222 -3.48 -9.00 19.49
CA ALA A 222 -3.58 -8.97 18.04
C ALA A 222 -4.49 -10.10 17.53
N THR A 223 -5.48 -9.77 16.71
CA THR A 223 -6.43 -10.75 16.17
C THR A 223 -5.92 -11.38 14.88
N ARG A 224 -5.15 -10.62 14.09
CA ARG A 224 -4.61 -11.01 12.78
C ARG A 224 -3.10 -10.78 12.72
N PHE A 225 -2.46 -11.37 11.72
CA PHE A 225 -1.08 -11.03 11.35
C PHE A 225 -1.11 -9.93 10.29
N LEU A 226 -0.28 -8.91 10.47
CA LEU A 226 0.15 -8.08 9.34
C LEU A 226 1.11 -8.88 8.45
N CYS A 227 1.28 -8.43 7.21
CA CYS A 227 2.12 -9.07 6.20
C CYS A 227 3.59 -9.24 6.64
N SER A 228 4.05 -8.42 7.59
CA SER A 228 5.39 -8.44 8.19
C SER A 228 5.51 -9.31 9.45
N GLU A 229 4.43 -9.92 9.92
CA GLU A 229 4.36 -10.61 11.22
C GLU A 229 4.14 -12.12 11.13
N TYR A 230 4.06 -12.68 9.91
CA TYR A 230 3.74 -14.09 9.76
C TYR A 230 4.78 -15.02 10.42
N PRO A 231 4.33 -16.04 11.18
CA PRO A 231 5.22 -17.08 11.65
C PRO A 231 5.62 -18.00 10.50
N ARG A 232 6.80 -18.62 10.61
CA ARG A 232 7.15 -19.76 9.74
C ARG A 232 6.15 -20.89 9.91
N ALA A 233 5.96 -21.69 8.86
CA ALA A 233 5.08 -22.85 8.91
C ALA A 233 5.53 -23.83 10.03
N ALA A 234 4.57 -24.36 10.79
CA ALA A 234 4.87 -25.39 11.78
C ALA A 234 5.46 -26.62 11.07
N GLY A 235 6.62 -27.10 11.53
CA GLY A 235 7.33 -28.23 10.92
C GLY A 235 8.33 -27.88 9.81
N SER A 236 8.52 -26.60 9.48
CA SER A 236 9.67 -26.18 8.67
C SER A 236 10.95 -26.42 9.48
N LEU A 237 11.79 -27.37 9.06
CA LEU A 237 13.12 -27.56 9.64
C LEU A 237 13.91 -26.26 9.50
N SER A 238 14.61 -25.85 10.56
CA SER A 238 15.54 -24.72 10.49
C SER A 238 16.66 -25.08 9.52
N THR A 239 16.63 -24.54 8.32
CA THR A 239 17.81 -24.46 7.45
C THR A 239 18.61 -23.22 7.78
#